data_AF-A0A1Q7SIM0-F1
#
_entry.id   AF-A0A1Q7SIM0-F1
#
_cell.length_a   1.000
_cell.length_b   1.000
_cell.length_c   1.000
_cell.angle_alpha   90.00
_cell.angle_beta   90.00
_cell.angle_gamma   90.00
#
_symmetry.space_group_name_H-M   'P 1'
#
loop_
_entity.id
_entity.type
_entity.pdbx_description
1 polymer ?
#
loop_
_entity_poly.entity_id
_entity_poly.type
_entity_poly.pdbx_seq_one_letter_code
_entity_poly.pdbx_strand_id
1 'polypeptide(L)'
;MTGHGNVHFSDQELLTLRRYLEQGGFLHADDDYGMDKSFRREIARVFPDHPLVEVPLTHPIYHVVYDFPKGIPKIHEHDGLPAQGFGIFLGDRLVVYYSYQSDLGDGWEDPEVHHDPPELHEAALRMGVNLFTYAVSALP
;
A
#
# COMPACT_ATOMS: atom_id res chain seq x y z
N MET A 1 2.76 5.25 4.80
CA MET A 1 2.34 5.05 6.20
C MET A 1 2.64 3.61 6.50
N THR A 2 3.51 3.33 7.46
CA THR A 2 3.81 1.98 7.92
C THR A 2 3.42 1.94 9.38
N GLY A 3 2.85 0.85 9.85
CA GLY A 3 2.49 0.82 11.26
C GLY A 3 2.04 -0.52 11.78
N HIS A 4 2.37 -0.70 13.06
CA HIS A 4 2.00 -1.83 13.89
C HIS A 4 0.80 -1.47 14.76
N GLY A 5 -0.20 -2.35 14.83
CA GLY A 5 -1.34 -2.19 15.73
C GLY A 5 -2.37 -1.13 15.30
N ASN A 6 -2.92 -0.34 16.24
CA ASN A 6 -4.13 0.44 15.97
C ASN A 6 -3.87 1.85 15.41
N VAL A 7 -4.34 2.09 14.19
CA VAL A 7 -4.45 3.42 13.56
C VAL A 7 -5.76 4.10 13.95
N HIS A 8 -5.71 5.40 14.22
CA HIS A 8 -6.90 6.21 14.44
C HIS A 8 -6.69 7.64 13.93
N PHE A 9 -7.65 8.17 13.18
CA PHE A 9 -7.67 9.58 12.79
C PHE A 9 -8.75 10.34 13.56
N SER A 10 -8.38 11.50 14.09
CA SER A 10 -9.35 12.52 14.50
C SER A 10 -10.18 12.98 13.29
N ASP A 11 -11.34 13.58 13.54
CA ASP A 11 -12.19 14.08 12.45
C ASP A 11 -11.47 15.13 11.59
N GLN A 12 -10.58 15.94 12.19
CA GLN A 12 -9.80 16.93 11.45
C GLN A 12 -8.72 16.28 10.57
N GLU A 13 -8.04 15.25 11.06
CA GLU A 13 -7.05 14.49 10.27
C GLU A 13 -7.71 13.75 9.12
N LEU A 14 -8.88 13.15 9.37
CA LEU A 14 -9.69 12.50 8.34
C LEU A 14 -10.05 13.47 7.22
N LEU A 15 -10.59 14.65 7.55
CA LEU A 15 -10.95 15.68 6.56
C LEU A 15 -9.72 16.17 5.78
N THR A 16 -8.58 16.29 6.46
CA THR A 16 -7.32 16.72 5.84
C THR A 16 -6.80 15.65 4.87
N LEU A 17 -6.80 14.38 5.27
CA LEU A 17 -6.38 13.26 4.45
C LEU A 17 -7.30 13.09 3.23
N ARG A 18 -8.62 13.13 3.43
CA ARG A 18 -9.59 13.10 2.32
C ARG A 18 -9.27 14.21 1.30
N ARG A 19 -9.15 15.45 1.77
CA ARG A 19 -8.86 16.60 0.91
C ARG A 19 -7.53 16.43 0.17
N TYR A 20 -6.48 15.95 0.84
CA TYR A 20 -5.18 15.68 0.20
C TYR A 20 -5.32 14.67 -0.95
N LEU A 21 -6.01 13.55 -0.71
CA LEU A 21 -6.19 12.48 -1.69
C LEU A 21 -7.10 12.91 -2.86
N GLU A 22 -8.16 13.67 -2.59
CA GLU A 22 -9.03 14.26 -3.63
C GLU A 22 -8.27 15.26 -4.52
N GLN A 23 -7.28 15.97 -3.97
CA GLN A 23 -6.50 17.00 -4.67
C GLN A 23 -5.27 16.45 -5.41
N GLY A 24 -5.20 15.13 -5.63
CA GLY A 24 -4.11 14.48 -6.36
C GLY A 24 -3.05 13.84 -5.47
N GLY A 25 -3.22 13.87 -4.16
CA GLY A 25 -2.39 13.10 -3.24
C GLY A 25 -2.55 11.60 -3.44
N PHE A 26 -1.58 10.86 -2.90
CA PHE A 26 -1.54 9.40 -2.88
C PHE A 26 -1.10 8.90 -1.50
N LEU A 27 -1.74 7.84 -1.01
CA LEU A 27 -1.36 7.18 0.24
C LEU A 27 -0.98 5.73 -0.04
N HIS A 28 0.29 5.40 0.12
CA HIS A 28 0.70 4.02 0.38
C HIS A 28 0.63 3.74 1.88
N ALA A 29 -0.13 2.72 2.27
CA ALA A 29 -0.20 2.17 3.61
C ALA A 29 0.36 0.74 3.62
N ASP A 30 1.24 0.41 4.56
CA ASP A 30 1.88 -0.89 4.69
C ASP A 30 1.61 -1.47 6.06
N ASP A 31 1.03 -2.68 6.09
CA ASP A 31 0.80 -3.44 7.32
C ASP A 31 2.07 -4.22 7.65
N ASP A 32 2.79 -3.76 8.66
CA ASP A 32 3.98 -4.40 9.23
C ASP A 32 3.62 -5.40 10.36
N TYR A 33 2.31 -5.59 10.61
CA TYR A 33 1.62 -6.62 11.42
C TYR A 33 0.56 -6.00 12.36
N GLY A 34 -0.70 -6.44 12.21
CA GLY A 34 -1.80 -6.10 13.13
C GLY A 34 -2.52 -4.77 12.84
N MET A 35 -2.24 -4.13 11.70
CA MET A 35 -2.86 -2.86 11.33
C MET A 35 -4.23 -3.01 10.65
N ASP A 36 -4.44 -4.10 9.90
CA ASP A 36 -5.58 -4.30 8.97
C ASP A 36 -6.94 -3.84 9.50
N LYS A 37 -7.37 -4.36 10.65
CA LYS A 37 -8.69 -4.05 11.20
C LYS A 37 -8.87 -2.55 11.47
N SER A 38 -7.84 -1.91 12.00
CA SER A 38 -7.88 -0.49 12.32
C SER A 38 -7.80 0.36 11.06
N PHE A 39 -6.92 0.01 10.11
CA PHE A 39 -6.78 0.72 8.85
C PHE A 39 -8.07 0.67 8.02
N ARG A 40 -8.69 -0.51 7.87
CA ARG A 40 -9.98 -0.66 7.16
C ARG A 40 -11.09 0.18 7.77
N ARG A 41 -11.18 0.24 9.11
CA ARG A 41 -12.13 1.10 9.81
C ARG A 41 -11.88 2.57 9.47
N GLU A 42 -10.63 3.02 9.61
CA GLU A 42 -10.27 4.43 9.44
C GLU A 42 -10.41 4.88 7.98
N ILE A 43 -9.96 4.08 7.02
CA ILE A 43 -10.04 4.45 5.60
C ILE A 43 -11.48 4.44 5.08
N ALA A 44 -12.36 3.59 5.63
CA ALA A 44 -13.80 3.66 5.36
C ALA A 44 -14.44 4.94 5.92
N ARG A 45 -13.91 5.52 7.02
CA ARG A 45 -14.32 6.85 7.48
C ARG A 45 -13.80 7.93 6.53
N VAL A 46 -12.59 7.79 5.99
CA VAL A 46 -12.01 8.71 5.01
C VAL A 46 -12.80 8.69 3.70
N PHE A 47 -13.22 7.53 3.17
CA PHE A 47 -14.05 7.44 1.98
C PHE A 47 -15.20 6.44 2.15
N PRO A 48 -16.36 6.87 2.70
CA PRO A 48 -17.47 5.96 2.98
C PRO A 48 -18.12 5.37 1.72
N ASP A 49 -18.06 6.10 0.60
CA ASP A 49 -18.68 5.70 -0.67
C ASP A 49 -17.70 5.04 -1.64
N HIS A 50 -16.41 4.91 -1.28
CA HIS A 50 -15.38 4.28 -2.11
C HIS A 50 -14.74 3.12 -1.34
N PRO A 51 -15.18 1.88 -1.57
CA PRO A 51 -14.69 0.73 -0.82
C PRO A 51 -13.21 0.46 -1.11
N LEU A 52 -12.52 -0.04 -0.10
CA LEU A 52 -11.18 -0.63 -0.24
C LEU A 52 -11.32 -2.01 -0.92
N VAL A 53 -10.88 -2.11 -2.18
CA VAL A 53 -11.02 -3.32 -3.02
C VAL A 53 -9.66 -3.85 -3.44
N GLU A 54 -9.59 -5.11 -3.86
CA GLU A 54 -8.34 -5.65 -4.41
C GLU A 54 -7.99 -4.95 -5.73
N VAL A 55 -6.74 -4.50 -5.86
CA VAL A 55 -6.27 -3.80 -7.06
C VAL A 55 -6.05 -4.82 -8.18
N PRO A 56 -6.67 -4.66 -9.36
CA PRO A 56 -6.48 -5.59 -10.47
C PRO A 56 -5.02 -5.75 -10.85
N LEU A 57 -4.59 -6.96 -11.17
CA LEU A 57 -3.22 -7.23 -11.60
C LEU A 57 -2.83 -6.49 -12.89
N THR A 58 -3.82 -6.06 -13.69
CA THR A 58 -3.60 -5.24 -14.89
C THR A 58 -3.40 -3.76 -14.60
N HIS A 59 -3.54 -3.32 -13.33
CA HIS A 59 -3.43 -1.91 -12.98
C HIS A 59 -1.99 -1.41 -13.16
N PRO A 60 -1.78 -0.16 -13.64
CA PRO A 60 -0.44 0.38 -13.89
C PRO A 60 0.52 0.32 -12.71
N ILE A 61 0.02 0.37 -11.47
CA ILE A 61 0.84 0.26 -10.23
C ILE A 61 1.77 -0.97 -10.22
N TYR A 62 1.40 -2.05 -10.91
CA TYR A 62 2.20 -3.27 -11.01
C TYR A 62 3.13 -3.30 -12.24
N HIS A 63 3.10 -2.26 -13.08
CA HIS A 63 3.68 -2.27 -14.43
C HIS A 63 4.34 -0.93 -14.83
N VAL A 64 4.64 -0.03 -13.88
CA VAL A 64 5.18 1.30 -14.22
C VAL A 64 6.63 1.24 -14.67
N VAL A 65 7.54 0.86 -13.77
CA VAL A 65 8.99 0.74 -14.04
C VAL A 65 9.40 -0.73 -14.06
N TYR A 66 8.86 -1.50 -13.13
CA TYR A 66 9.07 -2.93 -12.99
C TYR A 66 7.75 -3.68 -13.11
N ASP A 67 7.81 -4.92 -13.62
CA ASP A 67 6.64 -5.77 -13.79
C ASP A 67 6.43 -6.71 -12.61
N PHE A 68 5.22 -6.66 -12.05
CA PHE A 68 4.71 -7.49 -10.97
C PHE A 68 3.42 -8.20 -11.41
N PRO A 69 3.47 -9.14 -12.36
CA PRO A 69 2.28 -9.78 -12.94
C PRO A 69 1.50 -10.65 -11.95
N LYS A 70 2.06 -10.91 -10.77
CA LYS A 70 1.42 -11.64 -9.66
C LYS A 70 0.98 -10.71 -8.53
N GLY A 71 1.08 -9.40 -8.73
CA GLY A 71 0.80 -8.39 -7.72
C GLY A 71 1.99 -8.17 -6.79
N ILE A 72 1.69 -7.60 -5.63
CA ILE A 72 2.69 -7.26 -4.62
C ILE A 72 3.52 -8.46 -4.15
N PRO A 73 4.85 -8.33 -3.99
CA PRO A 73 5.69 -9.42 -3.49
C PRO A 73 5.41 -9.72 -2.01
N LYS A 74 5.49 -10.99 -1.62
CA LYS A 74 5.50 -11.41 -0.21
C LYS A 74 6.93 -11.29 0.31
N ILE A 75 7.18 -10.36 1.23
CA ILE A 75 8.50 -10.15 1.81
C ILE A 75 8.65 -10.95 3.09
N HIS A 76 7.76 -10.71 4.06
CA HIS A 76 7.81 -11.40 5.34
C HIS A 76 6.59 -12.30 5.61
N GLU A 77 6.76 -13.34 6.41
CA GLU A 77 5.66 -14.20 6.86
C GLU A 77 4.94 -13.55 8.04
N HIS A 78 3.62 -13.44 7.94
CA HIS A 78 2.74 -12.92 8.99
C HIS A 78 1.80 -14.06 9.40
N ASP A 79 0.52 -14.02 9.01
CA ASP A 79 -0.49 -15.03 9.38
C ASP A 79 -0.51 -16.25 8.44
N GLY A 80 0.54 -16.44 7.62
CA GLY A 80 0.55 -17.44 6.54
C GLY A 80 -0.44 -17.16 5.39
N LEU A 81 -1.01 -15.96 5.35
CA LEU A 81 -1.93 -15.51 4.30
C LEU A 81 -1.15 -14.91 3.10
N PRO A 82 -1.75 -14.93 1.89
CA PRO A 82 -1.12 -14.36 0.71
C PRO A 82 -0.97 -12.84 0.81
N ALA A 83 0.11 -12.30 0.25
CA ALA A 83 0.25 -10.85 0.07
C ALA A 83 -0.80 -10.33 -0.92
N GLN A 84 -1.44 -9.21 -0.58
CA GLN A 84 -2.48 -8.59 -1.40
C GLN A 84 -2.34 -7.07 -1.43
N GLY A 85 -2.53 -6.48 -2.61
CA GLY A 85 -2.63 -5.05 -2.78
C GLY A 85 -4.09 -4.63 -2.83
N PHE A 86 -4.55 -3.88 -1.82
CA PHE A 86 -5.86 -3.27 -1.83
C PHE A 86 -5.78 -1.79 -2.19
N GLY A 87 -6.88 -1.20 -2.65
CA GLY A 87 -6.90 0.18 -3.06
C GLY A 87 -8.27 0.83 -3.02
N ILE A 88 -8.25 2.16 -2.96
CA ILE A 88 -9.42 3.01 -3.12
C ILE A 88 -9.25 3.79 -4.42
N PHE A 89 -10.31 3.81 -5.23
CA PHE A 89 -10.34 4.47 -6.52
C PHE A 89 -11.30 5.67 -6.50
N LEU A 90 -10.83 6.81 -7.00
CA LEU A 90 -11.66 7.98 -7.31
C LEU A 90 -11.76 8.10 -8.84
N GLY A 91 -12.87 7.62 -9.40
CA GLY A 91 -12.94 7.33 -10.84
C GLY A 91 -12.02 6.18 -11.17
N ASP A 92 -11.16 6.35 -12.18
CA ASP A 92 -10.16 5.35 -12.54
C ASP A 92 -8.86 5.47 -11.71
N ARG A 93 -8.69 6.58 -10.98
CA ARG A 93 -7.45 6.88 -10.25
C ARG A 93 -7.35 6.14 -8.93
N LEU A 94 -6.32 5.31 -8.77
CA LEU A 94 -5.95 4.74 -7.48
C LEU A 94 -5.38 5.84 -6.57
N VAL A 95 -6.03 6.09 -5.44
CA VAL A 95 -5.64 7.16 -4.49
C VAL A 95 -5.06 6.63 -3.18
N VAL A 96 -5.46 5.42 -2.79
CA VAL A 96 -4.89 4.70 -1.64
C VAL A 96 -4.42 3.36 -2.17
N TYR A 97 -3.22 2.94 -1.80
CA TYR A 97 -2.73 1.59 -1.99
C TYR A 97 -2.33 1.02 -0.63
N TYR A 98 -2.87 -0.15 -0.29
CA TYR A 98 -2.67 -0.81 0.99
C TYR A 98 -2.04 -2.18 0.76
N SER A 99 -0.81 -2.33 1.22
CA SER A 99 -0.07 -3.60 1.20
C SER A 99 -0.42 -4.42 2.44
N TYR A 100 -1.21 -5.47 2.21
CA TYR A 100 -1.66 -6.42 3.22
C TYR A 100 -0.83 -7.70 3.13
N GLN A 101 -0.37 -8.22 4.28
CA GLN A 101 0.40 -9.47 4.36
C GLN A 101 1.65 -9.47 3.45
N SER A 102 2.23 -8.30 3.18
CA SER A 102 3.40 -8.15 2.32
C SER A 102 4.64 -7.82 3.14
N ASP A 103 4.53 -6.77 3.97
CA ASP A 103 5.62 -6.13 4.69
C ASP A 103 6.69 -5.55 3.76
N LEU A 104 6.33 -4.54 2.96
CA LEU A 104 7.34 -3.92 2.08
C LEU A 104 8.43 -3.22 2.91
N GLY A 105 8.07 -2.73 4.10
CA GLY A 105 8.97 -2.14 5.08
C GLY A 105 10.19 -3.00 5.37
N ASP A 106 10.01 -4.25 5.80
CA ASP A 106 11.10 -5.20 6.09
C ASP A 106 12.09 -5.31 4.92
N GLY A 107 11.58 -5.37 3.69
CA GLY A 107 12.38 -5.50 2.49
C GLY A 107 13.10 -4.20 2.07
N TRP A 108 12.73 -3.05 2.64
CA TRP A 108 13.40 -1.76 2.40
C TRP A 108 14.47 -1.45 3.44
N GLU A 109 14.51 -2.17 4.55
CA GLU A 109 15.52 -2.00 5.57
C GLU A 109 16.89 -2.52 5.10
N ASP A 110 17.93 -2.22 5.88
CA ASP A 110 19.26 -2.75 5.62
C ASP A 110 19.20 -4.29 5.66
N PRO A 111 19.87 -5.01 4.73
CA PRO A 111 19.82 -6.49 4.65
C PRO A 111 20.25 -7.22 5.93
N GLU A 112 20.92 -6.52 6.85
CA GLU A 112 21.36 -7.03 8.15
C GLU A 112 20.25 -7.07 9.21
N VAL A 113 19.10 -6.42 9.00
CA VAL A 113 18.03 -6.36 10.01
C VAL A 113 17.15 -7.60 9.99
N HIS A 114 16.57 -7.91 8.83
CA HIS A 114 15.64 -9.04 8.67
C HIS A 114 16.29 -10.26 8.02
N HIS A 115 17.47 -10.10 7.42
CA HIS A 115 18.18 -11.15 6.69
C HIS A 115 17.31 -11.79 5.59
N ASP A 116 16.45 -11.00 4.96
CA ASP A 116 15.65 -11.45 3.83
C ASP A 116 16.54 -11.92 2.67
N PRO A 117 16.10 -12.91 1.88
CA PRO A 117 16.76 -13.28 0.64
C PRO A 117 17.01 -12.03 -0.24
N PRO A 118 18.20 -11.90 -0.86
CA PRO A 118 18.52 -10.76 -1.71
C PRO A 118 17.48 -10.48 -2.80
N GLU A 119 16.82 -11.53 -3.30
CA GLU A 119 15.76 -11.42 -4.30
C GLU A 119 14.48 -10.75 -3.76
N LEU A 120 14.14 -10.98 -2.48
CA LEU A 120 12.99 -10.35 -1.83
C LEU A 120 13.29 -8.89 -1.48
N HIS A 121 14.50 -8.59 -1.02
CA HIS A 121 14.96 -7.21 -0.82
C HIS A 121 14.86 -6.39 -2.13
N GLU A 122 15.41 -6.92 -3.22
CA GLU A 122 15.31 -6.28 -4.54
C GLU A 122 13.86 -6.15 -5.01
N ALA A 123 13.01 -7.16 -4.78
CA ALA A 123 11.59 -7.09 -5.13
C ALA A 123 10.84 -6.00 -4.35
N ALA A 124 11.11 -5.86 -3.05
CA ALA A 124 10.54 -4.80 -2.23
C ALA A 124 10.94 -3.42 -2.74
N LEU A 125 12.24 -3.20 -3.00
CA LEU A 125 12.76 -1.94 -3.55
C LEU A 125 12.11 -1.61 -4.90
N ARG A 126 12.01 -2.58 -5.81
CA ARG A 126 11.36 -2.40 -7.12
C ARG A 126 9.88 -2.06 -7.00
N MET A 127 9.15 -2.69 -6.07
CA MET A 127 7.77 -2.34 -5.81
C MET A 127 7.68 -0.92 -5.23
N GLY A 128 8.58 -0.53 -4.34
CA GLY A 128 8.71 0.85 -3.85
C GLY A 128 8.92 1.87 -4.96
N VAL A 129 9.77 1.55 -5.96
CA VAL A 129 9.95 2.39 -7.16
C VAL A 129 8.66 2.53 -7.95
N ASN A 130 7.90 1.44 -8.15
CA ASN A 130 6.60 1.51 -8.82
C ASN A 130 5.60 2.39 -8.05
N LEU A 131 5.49 2.21 -6.72
CA LEU A 131 4.61 2.99 -5.86
C LEU A 131 4.94 4.49 -5.93
N PHE A 132 6.22 4.83 -5.79
CA PHE A 132 6.68 6.22 -5.88
C PHE A 132 6.43 6.79 -7.27
N THR A 133 6.80 6.05 -8.32
CA THR A 133 6.64 6.52 -9.71
C THR A 133 5.18 6.75 -10.04
N TYR A 134 4.29 5.83 -9.65
CA TYR A 134 2.85 6.02 -9.80
C TYR A 134 2.38 7.29 -9.06
N ALA A 135 2.74 7.44 -7.78
CA ALA A 135 2.33 8.57 -6.94
C ALA A 135 2.73 9.95 -7.49
N VAL A 136 3.87 10.04 -8.19
CA VAL A 136 4.37 11.30 -8.76
C VAL A 136 4.12 11.45 -10.26
N SER A 137 3.50 10.46 -10.89
CA SER A 137 3.13 10.48 -12.30
C SER A 137 1.66 10.86 -12.48
N ALA A 138 1.32 11.45 -13.62
CA ALA A 138 -0.08 11.67 -13.99
C ALA A 138 -0.75 10.40 -14.58
N LEU A 139 -0.28 9.21 -14.16
CA LEU A 139 -0.89 7.96 -14.60
C LEU A 139 -2.29 7.83 -14.00
N PRO A 140 -3.28 7.44 -14.81
CA PRO A 140 -4.59 7.07 -14.30
C PRO A 140 -4.49 5.84 -13.41
#